data_AF-A0A2M9PD07-F1
#
_entry.id   AF-A0A2M9PD07-F1
#
_cell.length_a   1.000
_cell.length_b   1.000
_cell.length_c   1.000
_cell.angle_alpha   90.00
_cell.angle_beta   90.00
_cell.angle_gamma   90.00
#
_symmetry.space_group_name_H-M   'P 1'
#
loop_
_entity.id
_entity.type
_entity.pdbx_description
1 polymer ?
#
loop_
_entity_poly.entity_id
_entity_poly.type
_entity_poly.pdbx_seq_one_letter_code
_entity_poly.pdbx_strand_id
1 'polypeptide(L)'
;MRIGKSCGRLPSFLERWQRSLSLRPSAGGGPLYPGSRRDTGIEPGSSSSPTTSSPDIWVRRVPDPNYNPAPFNVSSPTWTPQPHQNAQYVDPALSAPNFVYVRVRNRGSGATPAGARLKIYWTKISGAQSWPTAWVDYFAQVNGRSLLNGMEITKPRVNAANATQAERDAYVQAILNADTSNFAFPNGVTFWDMQNVIHSAGPIMSAAHGNPAFLPWHREFVNRYEALLQKTNPTLKLLYWDWTQDPRQPINGFSYFSTNFMGAIGAGTNTQVRAPFVPLMTPVQLLRNSRAPGQAFGFRSDPSVLARAQYHNLTGNNGLRSFMETGSYHNRAHVDIGGSQPATCSTQPSTCNYSLSYVAQAARDPFFFLLHGNVDRLWAQWQRANPQRFDSRPGATPYGLDSSNANITRTMPPWDGTTGIAPWRSGSSSVRRKTSLDPSIVSPPIYDTAPLTIPVLQAGQAVVMQVPWFPPDPAPFGSTGFSLLARIETSTTAPYGMTFAETSAVPTNIRNNNNIARLNMTVLAASAGASARAQATTTLANEFPPRRR
;
A
#
# COMPACT_ATOMS: atom_id res chain seq x y z
N MET A 1 -70.61 -10.18 15.70
CA MET A 1 -69.41 -11.03 15.70
C MET A 1 -68.98 -11.18 14.22
N ARG A 2 -67.82 -10.73 13.69
CA ARG A 2 -66.39 -11.07 14.00
C ARG A 2 -66.26 -12.58 14.31
N ILE A 3 -65.47 -13.46 13.67
CA ILE A 3 -64.14 -13.42 13.01
C ILE A 3 -64.19 -14.44 11.82
N GLY A 4 -63.37 -14.43 10.74
CA GLY A 4 -62.33 -13.51 10.27
C GLY A 4 -61.25 -14.20 9.39
N LYS A 5 -60.58 -13.43 8.51
CA LYS A 5 -59.39 -13.70 7.66
C LYS A 5 -58.97 -15.15 7.32
N SER A 6 -58.83 -15.43 6.01
CA SER A 6 -57.51 -15.78 5.46
C SER A 6 -57.30 -15.10 4.10
N CYS A 7 -56.08 -14.67 3.81
CA CYS A 7 -55.73 -13.94 2.59
C CYS A 7 -54.44 -14.58 2.05
N GLY A 8 -54.52 -15.24 0.90
CA GLY A 8 -53.41 -15.99 0.32
C GLY A 8 -52.31 -15.06 -0.19
N ARG A 9 -51.31 -14.78 0.64
CA ARG A 9 -50.15 -13.96 0.27
C ARG A 9 -49.07 -14.84 -0.35
N LEU A 10 -48.91 -14.80 -1.67
CA LEU A 10 -47.74 -15.36 -2.35
C LEU A 10 -46.46 -14.67 -1.83
N PRO A 11 -45.33 -15.39 -1.68
CA PRO A 11 -44.11 -14.82 -1.13
C PRO A 11 -43.51 -13.77 -2.07
N SER A 12 -43.23 -12.58 -1.51
CA SER A 12 -42.65 -11.45 -2.24
C SER A 12 -41.23 -11.74 -2.72
N PHE A 13 -41.05 -11.87 -4.03
CA PHE A 13 -39.74 -12.09 -4.65
C PHE A 13 -38.88 -10.83 -4.62
N LEU A 14 -37.57 -11.00 -4.40
CA LEU A 14 -36.57 -9.93 -4.31
C LEU A 14 -36.48 -9.08 -5.59
N GLU A 15 -36.74 -7.76 -5.50
CA GLU A 15 -36.21 -6.80 -6.49
C GLU A 15 -34.91 -6.15 -5.98
N ARG A 16 -33.81 -6.42 -6.69
CA ARG A 16 -32.48 -5.83 -6.47
C ARG A 16 -32.29 -4.66 -7.43
N TRP A 17 -31.65 -3.58 -6.98
CA TRP A 17 -31.27 -2.45 -7.85
C TRP A 17 -29.75 -2.43 -8.06
N GLN A 18 -29.31 -2.66 -9.30
CA GLN A 18 -27.89 -2.64 -9.67
C GLN A 18 -27.43 -1.25 -10.15
N ARG A 19 -26.23 -0.84 -9.72
CA ARG A 19 -25.38 0.18 -10.38
C ARG A 19 -23.96 -0.34 -10.52
N SER A 20 -23.33 -0.09 -11.66
CA SER A 20 -22.05 -0.70 -12.03
C SER A 20 -20.93 0.30 -12.31
N LEU A 21 -19.70 -0.16 -12.08
CA LEU A 21 -18.52 0.51 -12.62
C LEU A 21 -18.31 0.08 -14.07
N SER A 22 -18.32 1.05 -14.97
CA SER A 22 -18.01 0.80 -16.39
C SER A 22 -17.07 1.81 -17.03
N LEU A 23 -16.27 1.30 -17.96
CA LEU A 23 -15.42 2.06 -18.86
C LEU A 23 -16.09 2.18 -20.23
N ARG A 24 -15.94 3.35 -20.86
CA ARG A 24 -16.30 3.63 -22.26
C ARG A 24 -15.06 3.57 -23.16
N PRO A 25 -15.19 3.21 -24.45
CA PRO A 25 -14.11 3.25 -25.44
C PRO A 25 -13.71 4.69 -25.78
N SER A 26 -12.53 4.84 -26.39
CA SER A 26 -12.11 6.09 -27.01
C SER A 26 -12.98 6.43 -28.23
N ALA A 27 -13.63 7.59 -28.17
CA ALA A 27 -14.52 8.19 -29.18
C ALA A 27 -15.91 7.54 -29.41
N GLY A 28 -16.96 8.33 -29.16
CA GLY A 28 -18.18 8.38 -29.97
C GLY A 28 -19.03 7.12 -30.17
N GLY A 29 -19.55 6.50 -29.11
CA GLY A 29 -20.55 5.41 -29.25
C GLY A 29 -21.57 5.36 -28.11
N GLY A 30 -22.87 5.33 -28.45
CA GLY A 30 -23.98 5.13 -27.50
C GLY A 30 -24.32 3.65 -27.28
N PRO A 31 -24.93 3.27 -26.13
CA PRO A 31 -25.23 1.88 -25.80
C PRO A 31 -26.60 1.41 -26.31
N LEU A 32 -26.71 0.11 -26.64
CA LEU A 32 -27.98 -0.60 -26.87
C LEU A 32 -28.08 -1.85 -25.98
N TYR A 33 -29.33 -2.19 -25.65
CA TYR A 33 -29.85 -3.09 -24.59
C TYR A 33 -29.66 -4.62 -24.83
N PRO A 34 -30.15 -5.54 -23.95
CA PRO A 34 -30.60 -5.44 -22.52
C PRO A 34 -30.00 -6.51 -21.57
N GLY A 35 -29.99 -6.25 -20.24
CA GLY A 35 -29.70 -7.25 -19.20
C GLY A 35 -29.88 -6.77 -17.75
N SER A 36 -31.10 -6.90 -17.21
CA SER A 36 -31.52 -6.73 -15.79
C SER A 36 -31.04 -5.52 -14.95
N ARG A 37 -31.66 -4.34 -15.21
CA ARG A 37 -32.17 -3.32 -14.24
C ARG A 37 -31.25 -2.87 -13.06
N ARG A 38 -30.79 -1.60 -12.94
CA ARG A 38 -31.01 -0.35 -13.70
C ARG A 38 -29.71 0.48 -13.74
N ASP A 39 -28.75 -0.03 -14.49
CA ASP A 39 -27.67 0.76 -15.06
C ASP A 39 -27.47 0.20 -16.47
N THR A 40 -27.70 1.04 -17.48
CA THR A 40 -27.62 0.72 -18.91
C THR A 40 -26.36 1.27 -19.58
N GLY A 41 -25.39 1.79 -18.80
CA GLY A 41 -24.25 2.55 -19.32
C GLY A 41 -24.59 3.97 -19.80
N ILE A 42 -25.87 4.37 -19.79
CA ILE A 42 -26.35 5.71 -20.14
C ILE A 42 -26.04 6.69 -18.99
N GLU A 43 -25.67 7.91 -19.36
CA GLU A 43 -25.29 9.00 -18.46
C GLU A 43 -26.03 10.28 -18.87
N PRO A 44 -26.67 11.01 -17.93
CA PRO A 44 -26.86 10.66 -16.54
C PRO A 44 -27.84 9.48 -16.37
N GLY A 45 -27.59 8.62 -15.39
CA GLY A 45 -28.47 7.51 -15.05
C GLY A 45 -29.84 7.99 -14.54
N SER A 46 -30.90 7.25 -14.88
CA SER A 46 -32.30 7.65 -14.67
C SER A 46 -32.80 7.66 -13.21
N SER A 47 -31.92 7.52 -12.23
CA SER A 47 -32.25 7.39 -10.81
C SER A 47 -31.69 8.58 -10.03
N SER A 48 -32.59 9.38 -9.45
CA SER A 48 -32.29 10.56 -8.63
C SER A 48 -31.65 10.23 -7.28
N SER A 49 -31.85 9.01 -6.77
CA SER A 49 -31.23 8.49 -5.55
C SER A 49 -30.38 7.25 -5.85
N PRO A 50 -29.05 7.40 -6.04
CA PRO A 50 -28.15 6.28 -6.24
C PRO A 50 -28.11 5.31 -5.08
N THR A 51 -27.93 4.04 -5.42
CA THR A 51 -27.72 2.98 -4.44
C THR A 51 -26.44 3.23 -3.66
N THR A 52 -26.53 3.13 -2.34
CA THR A 52 -25.37 3.13 -1.44
C THR A 52 -24.77 1.73 -1.27
N SER A 53 -25.17 0.74 -2.06
CA SER A 53 -24.66 -0.64 -2.02
C SER A 53 -24.51 -1.18 -3.43
N SER A 54 -23.38 -0.88 -4.09
CA SER A 54 -23.05 -1.44 -5.40
C SER A 54 -22.59 -2.89 -5.26
N PRO A 55 -23.11 -3.83 -6.08
CA PRO A 55 -22.66 -5.22 -6.09
C PRO A 55 -21.29 -5.42 -6.76
N ASP A 56 -20.63 -4.33 -7.17
CA ASP A 56 -19.30 -4.34 -7.78
C ASP A 56 -18.19 -3.90 -6.85
N ILE A 57 -18.53 -3.49 -5.61
CA ILE A 57 -17.58 -3.29 -4.53
C ILE A 57 -17.93 -4.29 -3.44
N TRP A 58 -16.96 -5.06 -2.97
CA TRP A 58 -17.13 -5.89 -1.78
C TRP A 58 -15.86 -5.95 -0.96
N VAL A 59 -15.97 -6.50 0.25
CA VAL A 59 -14.87 -6.62 1.20
C VAL A 59 -14.86 -8.05 1.72
N ARG A 60 -13.66 -8.54 2.03
CA ARG A 60 -13.40 -9.80 2.72
C ARG A 60 -12.40 -9.54 3.85
N ARG A 61 -12.53 -10.24 4.99
CA ARG A 61 -11.57 -10.16 6.11
C ARG A 61 -10.33 -11.02 5.90
N VAL A 62 -10.40 -11.95 4.96
CA VAL A 62 -9.31 -12.80 4.46
C VAL A 62 -9.34 -12.76 2.93
N PRO A 63 -8.23 -13.05 2.23
CA PRO A 63 -8.24 -13.09 0.77
C PRO A 63 -9.32 -14.04 0.23
N ASP A 64 -9.88 -13.73 -0.93
CA ASP A 64 -10.69 -14.67 -1.69
C ASP A 64 -9.76 -15.74 -2.32
N PRO A 65 -9.89 -17.04 -1.96
CA PRO A 65 -8.99 -18.08 -2.45
C PRO A 65 -9.10 -18.31 -3.96
N ASN A 66 -10.18 -17.82 -4.59
CA ASN A 66 -10.43 -17.93 -6.02
C ASN A 66 -10.02 -16.68 -6.81
N TYR A 67 -9.50 -15.63 -6.15
CA TYR A 67 -9.18 -14.36 -6.78
C TYR A 67 -8.20 -14.52 -7.95
N ASN A 68 -8.68 -14.26 -9.17
CA ASN A 68 -7.86 -14.23 -10.37
C ASN A 68 -7.80 -12.78 -10.91
N PRO A 69 -6.60 -12.16 -11.01
CA PRO A 69 -6.43 -10.80 -11.51
C PRO A 69 -6.60 -10.65 -13.03
N ALA A 70 -6.72 -11.74 -13.78
CA ALA A 70 -6.88 -11.70 -15.24
C ALA A 70 -8.29 -11.21 -15.67
N PRO A 71 -8.39 -10.44 -16.77
CA PRO A 71 -9.67 -10.15 -17.42
C PRO A 71 -10.43 -11.41 -17.85
N PHE A 72 -11.76 -11.34 -17.86
CA PHE A 72 -12.66 -12.42 -18.29
C PHE A 72 -13.91 -11.87 -18.99
N ASN A 73 -14.56 -12.68 -19.83
CA ASN A 73 -15.83 -12.32 -20.47
C ASN A 73 -16.96 -12.38 -19.43
N VAL A 74 -17.81 -11.34 -19.36
CA VAL A 74 -18.90 -11.26 -18.36
C VAL A 74 -19.94 -12.37 -18.51
N SER A 75 -20.13 -12.89 -19.74
CA SER A 75 -21.01 -14.02 -20.05
C SER A 75 -20.45 -15.38 -19.59
N SER A 76 -19.14 -15.50 -19.37
CA SER A 76 -18.45 -16.73 -19.00
C SER A 76 -17.35 -16.42 -17.95
N PRO A 77 -17.71 -16.07 -16.71
CA PRO A 77 -16.75 -15.70 -15.69
C PRO A 77 -15.83 -16.88 -15.34
N THR A 78 -14.53 -16.61 -15.25
CA THR A 78 -13.51 -17.65 -14.97
C THR A 78 -13.43 -18.03 -13.49
N TRP A 79 -14.10 -17.29 -12.61
CA TRP A 79 -14.24 -17.58 -11.18
C TRP A 79 -15.45 -16.83 -10.59
N THR A 80 -15.96 -17.32 -9.47
CA THR A 80 -17.06 -16.70 -8.73
C THR A 80 -16.52 -16.10 -7.44
N PRO A 81 -16.67 -14.78 -7.21
CA PRO A 81 -16.31 -14.16 -5.95
C PRO A 81 -17.10 -14.70 -4.76
N GLN A 82 -16.42 -14.84 -3.63
CA GLN A 82 -17.02 -15.17 -2.36
C GLN A 82 -17.86 -13.99 -1.83
N PRO A 83 -18.92 -14.25 -1.04
CA PRO A 83 -19.81 -13.19 -0.54
C PRO A 83 -19.10 -12.09 0.23
N HIS A 84 -19.64 -10.86 0.12
CA HIS A 84 -19.25 -9.70 0.92
C HIS A 84 -19.28 -10.02 2.42
N GLN A 85 -18.30 -9.47 3.14
CA GLN A 85 -18.22 -9.49 4.58
C GLN A 85 -18.04 -8.07 5.12
N ASN A 86 -18.65 -7.79 6.28
CA ASN A 86 -18.26 -6.62 7.08
C ASN A 86 -16.75 -6.65 7.32
N ALA A 87 -16.10 -5.52 7.06
CA ALA A 87 -14.69 -5.30 7.37
C ALA A 87 -14.46 -5.41 8.88
N GLN A 88 -13.24 -5.67 9.30
CA GLN A 88 -12.87 -5.71 10.71
C GLN A 88 -11.60 -4.92 10.95
N TYR A 89 -11.62 -4.05 11.95
CA TYR A 89 -10.41 -3.41 12.45
C TYR A 89 -9.48 -4.47 13.04
N VAL A 90 -8.25 -4.48 12.53
CA VAL A 90 -7.10 -5.17 13.09
C VAL A 90 -5.97 -4.15 13.10
N ASP A 91 -5.20 -4.11 14.18
CA ASP A 91 -4.06 -3.21 14.31
C ASP A 91 -3.12 -3.34 13.08
N PRO A 92 -2.89 -2.26 12.31
CA PRO A 92 -2.05 -2.29 11.11
C PRO A 92 -0.63 -2.81 11.36
N ALA A 93 -0.08 -2.63 12.56
CA ALA A 93 1.24 -3.14 12.94
C ALA A 93 1.36 -4.67 12.86
N LEU A 94 0.23 -5.38 12.90
CA LEU A 94 0.18 -6.84 12.73
C LEU A 94 0.28 -7.25 11.25
N SER A 95 0.04 -6.34 10.29
CA SER A 95 -0.02 -6.60 8.85
C SER A 95 -1.05 -7.69 8.47
N ALA A 96 -2.25 -7.61 9.04
CA ALA A 96 -3.39 -8.46 8.69
C ALA A 96 -4.52 -7.60 8.07
N PRO A 97 -4.39 -7.21 6.78
CA PRO A 97 -5.36 -6.33 6.12
C PRO A 97 -6.67 -7.07 5.81
N ASN A 98 -7.73 -6.28 5.61
CA ASN A 98 -8.91 -6.71 4.88
C ASN A 98 -8.63 -6.57 3.38
N PHE A 99 -9.48 -7.11 2.52
CA PHE A 99 -9.33 -7.05 1.07
C PHE A 99 -10.55 -6.39 0.46
N VAL A 100 -10.37 -5.23 -0.14
CA VAL A 100 -11.39 -4.55 -0.95
C VAL A 100 -11.27 -5.08 -2.37
N TYR A 101 -12.40 -5.47 -2.95
CA TYR A 101 -12.50 -5.91 -4.33
C TYR A 101 -13.41 -4.96 -5.10
N VAL A 102 -12.99 -4.62 -6.32
CA VAL A 102 -13.74 -3.77 -7.23
C VAL A 102 -13.82 -4.42 -8.60
N ARG A 103 -15.03 -4.76 -9.05
CA ARG A 103 -15.29 -5.29 -10.40
C ARG A 103 -15.51 -4.15 -11.38
N VAL A 104 -14.62 -4.00 -12.33
CA VAL A 104 -14.73 -3.06 -13.45
C VAL A 104 -15.19 -3.82 -14.69
N ARG A 105 -16.13 -3.28 -15.46
CA ARG A 105 -16.57 -3.84 -16.75
C ARG A 105 -16.29 -2.88 -17.90
N ASN A 106 -16.00 -3.42 -19.07
CA ASN A 106 -16.23 -2.70 -20.31
C ASN A 106 -17.66 -2.95 -20.79
N ARG A 107 -18.46 -1.90 -20.86
CA ARG A 107 -19.84 -1.93 -21.36
C ARG A 107 -20.01 -1.25 -22.73
N GLY A 108 -18.93 -0.71 -23.30
CA GLY A 108 -18.94 -0.16 -24.64
C GLY A 108 -18.64 -1.18 -25.73
N SER A 109 -18.62 -0.70 -26.97
CA SER A 109 -18.45 -1.49 -28.19
C SER A 109 -17.00 -1.75 -28.60
N GLY A 110 -16.03 -1.07 -27.99
CA GLY A 110 -14.60 -1.18 -28.31
C GLY A 110 -13.74 -1.31 -27.06
N ALA A 111 -12.44 -1.55 -27.22
CA ALA A 111 -11.49 -1.70 -26.11
C ALA A 111 -11.43 -0.44 -25.21
N THR A 112 -11.17 -0.64 -23.91
CA THR A 112 -10.99 0.48 -22.98
C THR A 112 -9.66 1.19 -23.18
N PRO A 113 -9.55 2.51 -22.92
CA PRO A 113 -8.28 3.22 -22.94
C PRO A 113 -7.20 2.56 -22.08
N ALA A 114 -5.98 2.47 -22.59
CA ALA A 114 -4.82 2.08 -21.80
C ALA A 114 -4.52 3.11 -20.71
N GLY A 115 -3.97 2.67 -19.57
CA GLY A 115 -3.57 3.56 -18.48
C GLY A 115 -4.72 4.07 -17.59
N ALA A 116 -5.95 3.61 -17.81
CA ALA A 116 -7.08 3.87 -16.91
C ALA A 116 -6.76 3.40 -15.48
N ARG A 117 -7.11 4.19 -14.46
CA ARG A 117 -6.72 3.97 -13.06
C ARG A 117 -7.94 3.77 -12.19
N LEU A 118 -7.90 2.82 -11.28
CA LEU A 118 -8.87 2.68 -10.21
C LEU A 118 -8.37 3.42 -8.96
N LYS A 119 -9.18 4.31 -8.41
CA LYS A 119 -9.03 4.86 -7.07
C LYS A 119 -10.14 4.37 -6.15
N ILE A 120 -9.81 4.16 -4.88
CA ILE A 120 -10.76 3.75 -3.84
C ILE A 120 -10.58 4.67 -2.64
N TYR A 121 -11.69 5.15 -2.09
CA TYR A 121 -11.75 6.03 -0.92
C TYR A 121 -12.63 5.41 0.15
N TRP A 122 -12.43 5.80 1.42
CA TRP A 122 -13.42 5.60 2.48
C TRP A 122 -13.81 6.92 3.16
N THR A 123 -15.01 6.97 3.73
CA THR A 123 -15.46 8.04 4.63
C THR A 123 -16.47 7.53 5.67
N LYS A 124 -16.70 8.26 6.75
CA LYS A 124 -17.75 8.00 7.74
C LYS A 124 -19.16 8.29 7.19
N ILE A 125 -20.17 7.53 7.64
CA ILE A 125 -21.58 7.78 7.25
C ILE A 125 -22.23 8.91 8.05
N SER A 126 -21.75 9.17 9.26
CA SER A 126 -22.23 10.23 10.16
C SER A 126 -21.77 11.63 9.71
N GLY A 127 -22.47 12.23 8.75
CA GLY A 127 -22.23 13.62 8.32
C GLY A 127 -22.46 13.87 6.83
N ALA A 128 -22.21 15.10 6.39
CA ALA A 128 -22.24 15.47 4.97
C ALA A 128 -20.99 14.94 4.25
N GLN A 129 -21.16 13.94 3.40
CA GLN A 129 -20.06 13.28 2.67
C GLN A 129 -19.69 14.02 1.37
N SER A 130 -19.39 15.32 1.49
CA SER A 130 -19.09 16.17 0.33
C SER A 130 -17.83 15.72 -0.42
N TRP A 131 -17.91 15.71 -1.75
CA TRP A 131 -16.76 15.42 -2.62
C TRP A 131 -15.98 16.70 -2.94
N PRO A 132 -14.63 16.65 -3.04
CA PRO A 132 -13.75 15.60 -2.52
C PRO A 132 -13.54 15.70 -0.99
N THR A 133 -13.98 16.80 -0.36
CA THR A 133 -13.59 17.22 0.99
C THR A 133 -13.69 16.14 2.07
N ALA A 134 -14.77 15.36 2.12
CA ALA A 134 -14.98 14.32 3.15
C ALA A 134 -14.28 12.99 2.86
N TRP A 135 -13.62 12.86 1.70
CA TRP A 135 -13.07 11.60 1.17
C TRP A 135 -11.55 11.63 0.99
N VAL A 136 -10.92 12.80 1.04
CA VAL A 136 -9.48 12.98 0.80
C VAL A 136 -8.86 13.66 2.02
N ASP A 137 -8.16 12.86 2.84
CA ASP A 137 -7.39 13.29 4.01
C ASP A 137 -8.16 14.18 4.99
N TYR A 138 -9.44 13.86 5.17
CA TYR A 138 -10.40 14.66 5.91
C TYR A 138 -10.34 14.39 7.41
N PHE A 139 -10.06 15.40 8.22
CA PHE A 139 -10.21 15.33 9.67
C PHE A 139 -11.51 16.00 10.12
N ALA A 140 -12.21 15.38 11.07
CA ALA A 140 -13.37 15.96 11.73
C ALA A 140 -13.28 15.81 13.25
N GLN A 141 -13.93 16.73 13.96
CA GLN A 141 -14.06 16.68 15.42
C GLN A 141 -15.15 15.68 15.81
N VAL A 142 -14.77 14.63 16.52
CA VAL A 142 -15.68 13.59 17.03
C VAL A 142 -15.37 13.40 18.52
N ASN A 143 -16.37 13.61 19.39
CA ASN A 143 -16.22 13.48 20.85
C ASN A 143 -15.01 14.28 21.40
N GLY A 144 -14.81 15.50 20.90
CA GLY A 144 -13.69 16.38 21.30
C GLY A 144 -12.31 16.00 20.75
N ARG A 145 -12.23 15.08 19.79
CA ARG A 145 -10.97 14.62 19.17
C ARG A 145 -10.98 14.83 17.67
N SER A 146 -9.83 15.27 17.13
CA SER A 146 -9.61 15.31 15.68
C SER A 146 -9.32 13.89 15.18
N LEU A 147 -10.26 13.31 14.43
CA LEU A 147 -10.11 11.98 13.83
C LEU A 147 -10.09 12.09 12.32
N LEU A 148 -9.22 11.31 11.65
CA LEU A 148 -9.33 11.07 10.21
C LEU A 148 -10.70 10.42 9.95
N ASN A 149 -11.56 11.09 9.18
CA ASN A 149 -12.93 10.71 8.88
C ASN A 149 -13.13 10.29 7.42
N GLY A 150 -12.13 10.47 6.55
CA GLY A 150 -12.07 9.87 5.23
C GLY A 150 -10.72 10.08 4.53
N MET A 151 -10.34 9.15 3.65
CA MET A 151 -9.08 9.17 2.90
C MET A 151 -9.15 8.32 1.62
N GLU A 152 -8.18 8.53 0.73
CA GLU A 152 -7.89 7.60 -0.36
C GLU A 152 -7.17 6.35 0.17
N ILE A 153 -7.73 5.17 -0.07
CA ILE A 153 -7.10 3.85 0.20
C ILE A 153 -6.00 3.57 -0.82
N THR A 154 -6.22 3.94 -2.08
CA THR A 154 -5.28 3.74 -3.20
C THR A 154 -4.17 4.78 -3.27
N LYS A 155 -3.92 5.51 -2.17
CA LYS A 155 -2.95 6.60 -2.15
C LYS A 155 -1.56 6.08 -2.55
N PRO A 156 -0.90 6.67 -3.55
CA PRO A 156 0.41 6.20 -3.99
C PRO A 156 1.52 6.58 -3.00
N ARG A 157 2.50 5.69 -2.87
CA ARG A 157 3.87 6.03 -2.46
C ARG A 157 4.52 6.90 -3.53
N VAL A 158 5.32 7.89 -3.14
CA VAL A 158 5.79 8.94 -4.09
C VAL A 158 7.30 9.16 -4.02
N ASN A 159 7.90 9.58 -5.14
CA ASN A 159 9.31 9.98 -5.15
C ASN A 159 9.49 11.21 -4.25
N ALA A 160 10.42 11.16 -3.29
CA ALA A 160 10.71 12.27 -2.38
C ALA A 160 11.11 13.56 -3.12
N ALA A 161 11.71 13.45 -4.32
CA ALA A 161 12.05 14.60 -5.16
C ALA A 161 10.83 15.27 -5.83
N ASN A 162 9.72 14.52 -6.01
CA ASN A 162 8.47 15.01 -6.58
C ASN A 162 7.40 15.30 -5.50
N ALA A 163 7.64 14.86 -4.26
CA ALA A 163 6.80 15.18 -3.12
C ALA A 163 6.78 16.70 -2.84
N THR A 164 5.67 17.17 -2.29
CA THR A 164 5.58 18.54 -1.75
C THR A 164 6.44 18.68 -0.49
N GLN A 165 6.75 19.92 -0.10
CA GLN A 165 7.50 20.15 1.13
C GLN A 165 6.74 19.63 2.37
N ALA A 166 5.42 19.82 2.42
CA ALA A 166 4.58 19.31 3.51
C ALA A 166 4.60 17.77 3.61
N GLU A 167 4.68 17.04 2.50
CA GLU A 167 4.80 15.58 2.52
C GLU A 167 6.18 15.13 3.01
N ARG A 168 7.26 15.84 2.65
CA ARG A 168 8.61 15.59 3.18
C ARG A 168 8.72 15.88 4.67
N ASP A 169 8.18 17.01 5.11
CA ASP A 169 8.14 17.40 6.53
C ASP A 169 7.33 16.38 7.32
N ALA A 170 6.15 15.97 6.83
CA ALA A 170 5.32 14.94 7.44
C ALA A 170 6.02 13.57 7.54
N TYR A 171 6.83 13.20 6.53
CA TYR A 171 7.61 11.96 6.55
C TYR A 171 8.71 12.00 7.61
N VAL A 172 9.47 13.09 7.70
CA VAL A 172 10.50 13.28 8.74
C VAL A 172 9.89 13.29 10.14
N GLN A 173 8.81 14.04 10.35
CA GLN A 173 8.14 14.11 11.65
C GLN A 173 7.55 12.77 12.07
N ALA A 174 7.04 11.96 11.13
CA ALA A 174 6.56 10.62 11.45
C ALA A 174 7.70 9.68 11.91
N ILE A 175 8.88 9.78 11.31
CA ILE A 175 10.07 9.02 11.73
C ILE A 175 10.49 9.42 13.15
N LEU A 176 10.55 10.73 13.44
CA LEU A 176 10.88 11.23 14.77
C LEU A 176 9.86 10.79 15.82
N ASN A 177 8.56 10.87 15.49
CA ASN A 177 7.49 10.41 16.39
C ASN A 177 7.55 8.89 16.62
N ALA A 178 7.86 8.10 15.59
CA ALA A 178 8.02 6.64 15.68
C ALA A 178 9.20 6.21 16.58
N ASP A 179 10.07 7.15 16.97
CA ASP A 179 11.16 6.95 17.92
C ASP A 179 10.87 7.55 19.31
N THR A 180 9.60 7.51 19.74
CA THR A 180 9.18 7.92 21.08
C THR A 180 8.48 6.80 21.84
N SER A 181 8.43 6.89 23.17
CA SER A 181 7.76 5.91 24.03
C SER A 181 6.25 5.77 23.76
N ASN A 182 5.60 6.80 23.20
CA ASN A 182 4.20 6.75 22.75
C ASN A 182 3.99 5.80 21.55
N PHE A 183 5.06 5.55 20.78
CA PHE A 183 5.06 4.73 19.58
C PHE A 183 6.08 3.61 19.74
N ALA A 184 5.91 2.81 20.80
CA ALA A 184 6.73 1.66 21.11
C ALA A 184 5.92 0.35 21.09
N PHE A 185 6.62 -0.76 20.86
CA PHE A 185 6.06 -2.09 21.07
C PHE A 185 5.95 -2.40 22.58
N PRO A 186 5.15 -3.39 23.01
CA PRO A 186 4.92 -3.70 24.44
C PRO A 186 6.18 -4.07 25.25
N ASN A 187 7.32 -4.29 24.60
CA ASN A 187 8.63 -4.49 25.23
C ASN A 187 9.45 -3.19 25.39
N GLY A 188 8.86 -2.02 25.15
CA GLY A 188 9.49 -0.69 25.32
C GLY A 188 10.39 -0.24 24.18
N VAL A 189 10.65 -1.09 23.18
CA VAL A 189 11.44 -0.72 21.99
C VAL A 189 10.56 0.10 21.04
N THR A 190 11.03 1.27 20.61
CA THR A 190 10.30 2.17 19.72
C THR A 190 10.00 1.51 18.37
N PHE A 191 8.98 2.00 17.66
CA PHE A 191 8.67 1.53 16.31
C PHE A 191 9.84 1.78 15.35
N TRP A 192 10.65 2.82 15.60
CA TRP A 192 11.87 3.09 14.87
C TRP A 192 13.02 2.11 15.21
N ASP A 193 13.43 2.00 16.47
CA ASP A 193 14.55 1.13 16.87
C ASP A 193 14.31 -0.35 16.49
N MET A 194 13.05 -0.79 16.58
CA MET A 194 12.67 -2.15 16.22
C MET A 194 13.05 -2.51 14.78
N GLN A 195 13.10 -1.54 13.86
CA GLN A 195 13.43 -1.84 12.46
C GLN A 195 14.84 -2.42 12.32
N ASN A 196 15.83 -1.84 13.02
CA ASN A 196 17.17 -2.40 13.01
C ASN A 196 17.30 -3.66 13.87
N VAL A 197 16.52 -3.79 14.97
CA VAL A 197 16.45 -5.05 15.74
C VAL A 197 15.96 -6.21 14.87
N ILE A 198 14.97 -5.97 14.00
CA ILE A 198 14.52 -6.94 12.99
C ILE A 198 15.64 -7.21 11.97
N HIS A 199 16.11 -6.18 11.26
CA HIS A 199 17.00 -6.35 10.11
C HIS A 199 18.37 -6.96 10.48
N SER A 200 18.90 -6.64 11.66
CA SER A 200 20.22 -7.08 12.13
C SER A 200 20.29 -8.54 12.60
N ALA A 201 19.15 -9.19 12.86
CA ALA A 201 19.14 -10.50 13.51
C ALA A 201 19.61 -11.63 12.57
N GLY A 202 20.47 -12.52 13.09
CA GLY A 202 21.09 -13.62 12.31
C GLY A 202 20.12 -14.48 11.48
N PRO A 203 18.98 -14.96 12.03
CA PRO A 203 17.97 -15.69 11.24
C PRO A 203 17.35 -14.88 10.11
N ILE A 204 17.30 -13.54 10.24
CA ILE A 204 16.76 -12.63 9.23
C ILE A 204 17.74 -12.46 8.08
N MET A 205 19.05 -12.42 8.34
CA MET A 205 20.07 -12.34 7.30
C MET A 205 19.91 -13.43 6.24
N SER A 206 19.81 -14.70 6.66
CA SER A 206 19.59 -15.82 5.74
C SER A 206 18.17 -15.87 5.16
N ALA A 207 17.17 -15.37 5.87
CA ALA A 207 15.79 -15.34 5.39
C ALA A 207 15.54 -14.26 4.32
N ALA A 208 16.19 -13.10 4.45
CA ALA A 208 15.91 -11.89 3.69
C ALA A 208 16.92 -11.57 2.58
N HIS A 209 18.10 -12.19 2.55
CA HIS A 209 19.18 -11.83 1.61
C HIS A 209 19.76 -13.04 0.87
N GLY A 210 20.34 -12.79 -0.31
CA GLY A 210 21.02 -13.78 -1.16
C GLY A 210 20.09 -14.78 -1.84
N ASN A 211 18.81 -14.83 -1.47
CA ASN A 211 17.85 -15.86 -1.83
C ASN A 211 16.57 -15.29 -2.47
N PRO A 212 15.70 -16.11 -3.11
CA PRO A 212 14.51 -15.61 -3.81
C PRO A 212 13.51 -14.82 -2.96
N ALA A 213 13.54 -14.93 -1.63
CA ALA A 213 12.67 -14.18 -0.74
C ALA A 213 13.09 -12.72 -0.51
N PHE A 214 14.21 -12.25 -1.09
CA PHE A 214 14.69 -10.88 -0.91
C PHE A 214 13.63 -9.80 -1.16
N LEU A 215 12.97 -9.81 -2.33
CA LEU A 215 11.94 -8.84 -2.67
C LEU A 215 10.68 -8.96 -1.77
N PRO A 216 10.04 -10.15 -1.60
CA PRO A 216 8.84 -10.27 -0.77
C PRO A 216 9.08 -10.02 0.73
N TRP A 217 10.25 -10.38 1.28
CA TRP A 217 10.56 -10.09 2.67
C TRP A 217 10.71 -8.58 2.90
N HIS A 218 11.47 -7.89 2.02
CA HIS A 218 11.62 -6.44 2.12
C HIS A 218 10.31 -5.68 1.84
N ARG A 219 9.42 -6.21 1.00
CA ARG A 219 8.05 -5.66 0.86
C ARG A 219 7.26 -5.76 2.16
N GLU A 220 7.23 -6.90 2.84
CA GLU A 220 6.53 -7.00 4.14
C GLU A 220 7.17 -6.05 5.18
N PHE A 221 8.50 -5.92 5.17
CA PHE A 221 9.21 -4.99 6.06
C PHE A 221 8.81 -3.53 5.80
N VAL A 222 8.82 -3.10 4.54
CA VAL A 222 8.41 -1.75 4.12
C VAL A 222 6.92 -1.50 4.36
N ASN A 223 6.05 -2.48 4.09
CA ASN A 223 4.61 -2.40 4.38
C ASN A 223 4.34 -2.20 5.88
N ARG A 224 5.06 -2.93 6.74
CA ARG A 224 4.96 -2.80 8.20
C ARG A 224 5.51 -1.46 8.68
N TYR A 225 6.62 -1.01 8.13
CA TYR A 225 7.19 0.31 8.43
C TYR A 225 6.20 1.44 8.08
N GLU A 226 5.61 1.41 6.88
CA GLU A 226 4.56 2.36 6.47
C GLU A 226 3.35 2.34 7.43
N ALA A 227 2.87 1.15 7.81
CA ALA A 227 1.78 0.99 8.75
C ALA A 227 2.10 1.52 10.17
N LEU A 228 3.36 1.47 10.60
CA LEU A 228 3.81 2.03 11.88
C LEU A 228 3.96 3.56 11.83
N LEU A 229 4.50 4.12 10.74
CA LEU A 229 4.50 5.57 10.51
C LEU A 229 3.07 6.13 10.41
N GLN A 230 2.14 5.38 9.82
CA GLN A 230 0.73 5.78 9.73
C GLN A 230 0.01 5.78 11.10
N LYS A 231 0.58 5.17 12.15
CA LYS A 231 0.09 5.39 13.52
C LYS A 231 0.46 6.77 14.06
N THR A 232 1.58 7.35 13.63
CA THR A 232 1.99 8.71 14.03
C THR A 232 1.31 9.78 13.17
N ASN A 233 1.10 9.50 11.88
CA ASN A 233 0.41 10.38 10.95
C ASN A 233 -0.40 9.55 9.91
N PRO A 234 -1.73 9.43 10.06
CA PRO A 234 -2.52 8.49 9.26
C PRO A 234 -2.74 8.92 7.80
N THR A 235 -2.33 10.13 7.40
CA THR A 235 -2.37 10.58 6.01
C THR A 235 -1.03 10.45 5.28
N LEU A 236 0.03 10.02 5.98
CA LEU A 236 1.38 9.87 5.43
C LEU A 236 1.43 8.95 4.21
N LYS A 237 2.17 9.39 3.20
CA LYS A 237 2.67 8.58 2.08
C LYS A 237 4.07 8.10 2.40
N LEU A 238 4.38 6.82 2.22
CA LEU A 238 5.78 6.42 2.18
C LEU A 238 6.48 7.08 0.98
N LEU A 239 7.68 7.61 1.22
CA LEU A 239 8.52 8.18 0.19
C LEU A 239 9.54 7.15 -0.32
N TYR A 240 9.97 7.30 -1.57
CA TYR A 240 11.12 6.57 -2.12
C TYR A 240 12.13 7.52 -2.77
N TRP A 241 13.34 7.00 -3.04
CA TRP A 241 14.34 7.71 -3.84
C TRP A 241 14.49 7.02 -5.20
N ASP A 242 14.24 7.77 -6.27
CA ASP A 242 14.49 7.30 -7.63
C ASP A 242 16.00 7.30 -7.93
N TRP A 243 16.56 6.10 -7.97
CA TRP A 243 18.00 5.87 -8.14
C TRP A 243 18.53 6.11 -9.56
N THR A 244 17.67 6.52 -10.51
CA THR A 244 18.10 7.06 -11.81
C THR A 244 18.79 8.43 -11.65
N GLN A 245 18.61 9.06 -10.48
CA GLN A 245 19.15 10.37 -10.12
C GLN A 245 20.10 10.25 -8.92
N ASP A 246 21.24 10.94 -8.95
CA ASP A 246 22.20 10.99 -7.83
C ASP A 246 21.64 11.84 -6.68
N PRO A 247 21.32 11.27 -5.49
CA PRO A 247 20.67 11.97 -4.39
C PRO A 247 21.57 13.00 -3.71
N ARG A 248 22.86 13.03 -4.07
CA ARG A 248 23.84 14.02 -3.61
C ARG A 248 23.71 15.34 -4.36
N GLN A 249 23.07 15.33 -5.53
CA GLN A 249 22.79 16.53 -6.31
C GLN A 249 21.37 17.06 -5.99
N PRO A 250 21.14 18.38 -6.04
CA PRO A 250 19.80 18.93 -6.01
C PRO A 250 18.98 18.45 -7.20
N ILE A 251 17.77 17.95 -6.95
CA ILE A 251 16.82 17.49 -7.96
C ILE A 251 15.57 18.34 -7.80
N ASN A 252 15.17 19.07 -8.85
CA ASN A 252 14.01 19.98 -8.84
C ASN A 252 14.06 21.01 -7.67
N GLY A 253 15.26 21.48 -7.30
CA GLY A 253 15.48 22.39 -6.18
C GLY A 253 15.45 21.75 -4.79
N PHE A 254 15.20 20.44 -4.69
CA PHE A 254 15.22 19.68 -3.44
C PHE A 254 16.53 18.88 -3.29
N SER A 255 17.09 18.85 -2.08
CA SER A 255 18.26 18.04 -1.74
C SER A 255 17.91 17.01 -0.68
N TYR A 256 18.16 15.73 -0.98
CA TYR A 256 17.93 14.62 -0.06
C TYR A 256 18.73 14.81 1.23
N PHE A 257 20.02 15.08 1.11
CA PHE A 257 20.96 15.16 2.24
C PHE A 257 21.02 16.55 2.90
N SER A 258 19.86 17.21 2.99
CA SER A 258 19.68 18.46 3.73
C SER A 258 19.35 18.19 5.20
N THR A 259 19.64 19.17 6.07
CA THR A 259 19.33 19.14 7.52
C THR A 259 17.84 19.00 7.84
N ASN A 260 16.98 19.22 6.84
CA ASN A 260 15.52 19.19 6.98
C ASN A 260 14.89 17.92 6.40
N PHE A 261 15.68 17.02 5.80
CA PHE A 261 15.17 15.76 5.23
C PHE A 261 15.97 14.52 5.64
N MET A 262 16.99 14.08 4.89
CA MET A 262 17.75 12.87 5.25
C MET A 262 19.01 13.13 6.07
N GLY A 263 19.37 14.39 6.32
CA GLY A 263 20.61 14.78 6.99
C GLY A 263 21.85 14.62 6.12
N ALA A 264 22.98 15.15 6.61
CA ALA A 264 24.20 15.32 5.81
C ALA A 264 24.77 14.02 5.21
N ILE A 265 25.57 14.19 4.17
CA ILE A 265 26.44 13.17 3.56
C ILE A 265 27.82 13.79 3.34
N GLY A 266 28.88 12.99 3.49
CA GLY A 266 30.24 13.37 3.12
C GLY A 266 30.80 12.46 2.05
N ALA A 267 31.98 12.79 1.52
CA ALA A 267 32.70 11.95 0.58
C ALA A 267 34.18 11.88 0.97
N GLY A 268 34.70 10.67 1.19
CA GLY A 268 36.00 10.46 1.81
C GLY A 268 36.05 10.78 3.32
N THR A 269 34.96 11.26 3.91
CA THR A 269 34.86 11.68 5.31
C THR A 269 33.90 10.80 6.09
N ASN A 270 34.21 10.56 7.37
CA ASN A 270 33.29 9.94 8.32
C ASN A 270 32.21 10.94 8.77
N THR A 271 31.44 11.47 7.82
CA THR A 271 30.37 12.43 8.09
C THR A 271 29.25 11.74 8.86
N GLN A 272 28.98 12.25 10.06
CA GLN A 272 27.89 11.80 10.90
C GLN A 272 26.55 12.25 10.32
N VAL A 273 25.58 11.35 10.28
CA VAL A 273 24.19 11.75 10.06
C VAL A 273 23.69 12.41 11.35
N ARG A 274 23.13 13.63 11.23
CA ARG A 274 22.68 14.45 12.36
C ARG A 274 21.26 14.95 12.11
N ALA A 275 21.02 16.26 12.10
CA ALA A 275 19.71 16.84 11.83
C ALA A 275 19.13 16.31 10.49
N PRO A 276 17.83 15.95 10.43
CA PRO A 276 16.82 16.16 11.48
C PRO A 276 16.78 15.06 12.56
N PHE A 277 17.54 13.97 12.43
CA PHE A 277 17.40 12.74 13.22
C PHE A 277 18.26 12.67 14.49
N VAL A 278 18.38 13.78 15.22
CA VAL A 278 18.90 13.81 16.59
C VAL A 278 17.72 14.13 17.50
N PRO A 279 17.40 13.32 18.53
CA PRO A 279 18.26 12.32 19.18
C PRO A 279 18.20 10.89 18.61
N LEU A 280 17.42 10.61 17.57
CA LEU A 280 17.19 9.26 17.02
C LEU A 280 18.49 8.44 16.71
N MET A 281 19.60 9.12 16.43
CA MET A 281 20.92 8.51 16.22
C MET A 281 21.82 8.54 17.48
N THR A 282 21.25 8.53 18.68
CA THR A 282 21.98 8.61 19.96
C THR A 282 21.87 7.29 20.73
N PRO A 283 22.97 6.73 21.26
CA PRO A 283 24.38 7.15 21.15
C PRO A 283 25.07 6.63 19.87
N VAL A 284 24.32 5.99 18.96
CA VAL A 284 24.88 5.28 17.80
C VAL A 284 25.29 6.24 16.68
N GLN A 285 26.57 6.57 16.63
CA GLN A 285 27.16 7.42 15.58
C GLN A 285 27.06 6.77 14.19
N LEU A 286 25.96 7.03 13.49
CA LEU A 286 25.74 6.63 12.11
C LEU A 286 26.53 7.53 11.14
N LEU A 287 27.22 6.91 10.18
CA LEU A 287 28.09 7.55 9.20
C LEU A 287 27.55 7.40 7.77
N ARG A 288 27.81 8.39 6.93
CA ARG A 288 27.73 8.29 5.46
C ARG A 288 29.00 8.83 4.81
N ASN A 289 29.82 7.92 4.32
CA ASN A 289 31.07 8.22 3.63
C ASN A 289 30.94 7.87 2.14
N SER A 290 30.20 8.68 1.39
CA SER A 290 29.97 8.45 -0.03
C SER A 290 31.28 8.34 -0.82
N ARG A 291 31.24 7.61 -1.94
CA ARG A 291 32.37 7.60 -2.88
C ARG A 291 32.62 9.01 -3.41
N ALA A 292 33.89 9.34 -3.68
CA ALA A 292 34.31 10.66 -4.14
C ALA A 292 33.46 11.20 -5.30
N PRO A 293 33.16 12.51 -5.37
CA PRO A 293 32.53 13.11 -6.54
C PRO A 293 33.28 12.76 -7.82
N GLY A 294 32.57 12.49 -8.92
CA GLY A 294 33.16 12.05 -10.19
C GLY A 294 33.46 10.55 -10.29
N GLN A 295 33.56 9.81 -9.18
CA GLN A 295 33.36 8.35 -9.23
C GLN A 295 31.88 8.10 -9.50
N ALA A 296 31.57 7.45 -10.62
CA ALA A 296 30.19 7.27 -11.06
C ALA A 296 29.33 6.62 -9.96
N PHE A 297 28.39 7.40 -9.43
CA PHE A 297 27.22 6.86 -8.76
C PHE A 297 26.49 6.06 -9.84
N GLY A 298 26.55 4.73 -9.74
CA GLY A 298 26.30 3.87 -10.92
C GLY A 298 24.93 4.17 -11.50
N PHE A 299 24.87 4.62 -12.77
CA PHE A 299 23.60 4.98 -13.39
C PHE A 299 22.71 3.74 -13.47
N ARG A 300 21.64 3.73 -12.67
CA ARG A 300 20.68 2.63 -12.60
C ARG A 300 19.55 2.92 -13.56
N SER A 301 19.39 2.04 -14.55
CA SER A 301 18.34 2.16 -15.55
C SER A 301 17.15 1.31 -15.13
N ASP A 302 16.02 1.97 -14.83
CA ASP A 302 14.74 1.30 -14.60
C ASP A 302 14.35 0.37 -15.76
N PRO A 303 14.42 0.78 -17.06
CA PRO A 303 14.24 -0.13 -18.19
C PRO A 303 15.12 -1.39 -18.14
N SER A 304 16.36 -1.27 -17.65
CA SER A 304 17.24 -2.43 -17.50
C SER A 304 16.79 -3.39 -16.41
N VAL A 305 16.11 -2.93 -15.36
CA VAL A 305 15.51 -3.79 -14.33
C VAL A 305 14.20 -4.40 -14.84
N LEU A 306 13.34 -3.59 -15.47
CA LEU A 306 12.02 -4.01 -15.94
C LEU A 306 12.08 -5.00 -17.12
N ALA A 307 13.16 -4.97 -17.92
CA ALA A 307 13.40 -5.92 -19.02
C ALA A 307 13.82 -7.34 -18.58
N ARG A 308 13.81 -7.69 -17.29
CA ARG A 308 14.06 -9.06 -16.81
C ARG A 308 12.83 -9.93 -17.02
N ALA A 309 12.95 -11.06 -17.72
CA ALA A 309 11.78 -11.89 -18.05
C ALA A 309 11.34 -12.82 -16.89
N GLN A 310 12.28 -13.23 -16.05
CA GLN A 310 12.08 -14.18 -14.97
C GLN A 310 12.19 -13.47 -13.62
N TYR A 311 11.43 -13.93 -12.62
CA TYR A 311 11.53 -13.40 -11.25
C TYR A 311 12.93 -13.61 -10.68
N HIS A 312 13.47 -14.80 -10.87
CA HIS A 312 14.82 -15.19 -10.48
C HIS A 312 15.30 -16.26 -11.46
N ASN A 313 16.61 -16.29 -11.71
CA ASN A 313 17.23 -17.22 -12.64
C ASN A 313 18.47 -17.82 -11.96
N LEU A 314 18.47 -19.14 -11.79
CA LEU A 314 19.55 -19.91 -11.18
C LEU A 314 20.75 -20.11 -12.12
N THR A 315 20.62 -19.81 -13.42
CA THR A 315 21.60 -20.13 -14.46
C THR A 315 22.01 -18.94 -15.35
N GLY A 316 21.65 -17.69 -15.01
CA GLY A 316 22.13 -16.52 -15.75
C GLY A 316 21.55 -15.15 -15.38
N ASN A 317 21.98 -14.11 -16.11
CA ASN A 317 21.74 -12.69 -15.80
C ASN A 317 20.30 -12.16 -16.06
N ASN A 318 19.29 -13.04 -16.21
CA ASN A 318 17.92 -12.65 -16.58
C ASN A 318 16.89 -12.68 -15.42
N GLY A 319 17.34 -12.88 -14.17
CA GLY A 319 16.46 -12.86 -12.99
C GLY A 319 16.28 -11.45 -12.42
N LEU A 320 15.03 -11.00 -12.26
CA LEU A 320 14.69 -9.71 -11.63
C LEU A 320 15.32 -9.57 -10.24
N ARG A 321 15.10 -10.54 -9.35
CA ARG A 321 15.58 -10.56 -7.96
C ARG A 321 17.09 -10.42 -7.90
N SER A 322 17.82 -11.31 -8.58
CA SER A 322 19.29 -11.31 -8.56
C SER A 322 19.88 -10.07 -9.21
N PHE A 323 19.32 -9.59 -10.34
CA PHE A 323 19.76 -8.37 -11.00
C PHE A 323 19.52 -7.11 -10.16
N MET A 324 18.41 -7.05 -9.42
CA MET A 324 18.04 -5.89 -8.60
C MET A 324 18.78 -5.86 -7.26
N GLU A 325 18.95 -7.02 -6.61
CA GLU A 325 19.71 -7.16 -5.36
C GLU A 325 21.21 -6.91 -5.59
N THR A 326 21.78 -7.51 -6.65
CA THR A 326 23.23 -7.49 -6.92
C THR A 326 23.62 -6.44 -7.97
N GLY A 327 24.83 -6.56 -8.53
CA GLY A 327 25.33 -5.67 -9.58
C GLY A 327 25.40 -4.20 -9.15
N SER A 328 25.12 -3.29 -10.08
CA SER A 328 25.16 -1.85 -9.83
C SER A 328 23.91 -1.29 -9.14
N TYR A 329 22.98 -2.13 -8.67
CA TYR A 329 21.65 -1.73 -8.15
C TYR A 329 21.61 -1.63 -6.61
N HIS A 330 20.81 -2.43 -5.92
CA HIS A 330 20.56 -2.35 -4.48
C HIS A 330 21.84 -2.40 -3.64
N ASN A 331 22.61 -3.50 -3.72
CA ASN A 331 23.83 -3.66 -2.92
C ASN A 331 24.84 -2.52 -3.18
N ARG A 332 24.88 -2.01 -4.42
CA ARG A 332 25.74 -0.89 -4.78
C ARG A 332 25.23 0.44 -4.21
N ALA A 333 23.91 0.65 -4.12
CA ALA A 333 23.32 1.85 -3.51
C ALA A 333 23.66 1.98 -2.02
N HIS A 334 23.62 0.88 -1.28
CA HIS A 334 24.08 0.81 0.11
C HIS A 334 25.53 1.30 0.25
N VAL A 335 26.42 0.84 -0.64
CA VAL A 335 27.85 1.20 -0.65
C VAL A 335 28.11 2.62 -1.15
N ASP A 336 27.37 3.12 -2.15
CA ASP A 336 27.56 4.48 -2.68
C ASP A 336 27.22 5.57 -1.66
N ILE A 337 26.35 5.27 -0.69
CA ILE A 337 25.88 6.22 0.35
C ILE A 337 26.61 5.97 1.69
N GLY A 338 26.64 4.72 2.16
CA GLY A 338 27.28 4.38 3.44
C GLY A 338 28.81 4.43 3.37
N GLY A 339 29.38 4.08 2.23
CA GLY A 339 30.83 4.08 2.00
C GLY A 339 31.50 2.71 2.12
N SER A 340 32.81 2.71 1.92
CA SER A 340 33.63 1.51 2.16
C SER A 340 33.71 1.21 3.65
N GLN A 341 33.52 -0.06 4.00
CA GLN A 341 33.82 -0.57 5.34
C GLN A 341 35.33 -0.74 5.54
N PRO A 342 35.85 -0.63 6.77
CA PRO A 342 37.24 -0.97 7.08
C PRO A 342 37.55 -2.42 6.67
N ALA A 343 38.77 -2.70 6.19
CA ALA A 343 39.13 -4.03 5.70
C ALA A 343 38.99 -5.14 6.77
N THR A 344 39.12 -4.79 8.05
CA THR A 344 38.93 -5.68 9.19
C THR A 344 37.46 -6.01 9.48
N CYS A 345 36.48 -5.26 8.97
CA CYS A 345 35.06 -5.43 9.29
C CYS A 345 34.52 -6.84 8.96
N SER A 346 35.04 -7.47 7.90
CA SER A 346 34.62 -8.82 7.48
C SER A 346 35.08 -9.94 8.42
N THR A 347 36.14 -9.73 9.21
CA THR A 347 36.68 -10.71 10.17
C THR A 347 36.50 -10.28 11.63
N GLN A 348 36.31 -8.98 11.87
CA GLN A 348 36.13 -8.35 13.18
C GLN A 348 34.95 -7.36 13.12
N PRO A 349 33.70 -7.83 13.32
CA PRO A 349 32.49 -7.00 13.19
C PRO A 349 32.43 -5.76 14.11
N SER A 350 33.19 -5.76 15.20
CA SER A 350 33.37 -4.60 16.10
C SER A 350 34.13 -3.43 15.46
N THR A 351 34.83 -3.66 14.35
CA THR A 351 35.56 -2.62 13.59
C THR A 351 34.73 -2.03 12.45
N CYS A 352 33.50 -2.48 12.22
CA CYS A 352 32.63 -1.97 11.17
C CYS A 352 32.13 -0.56 11.48
N ASN A 353 32.13 0.31 10.47
CA ASN A 353 31.47 1.61 10.55
C ASN A 353 29.95 1.44 10.46
N TYR A 354 29.22 1.88 11.50
CA TYR A 354 27.77 1.97 11.46
C TYR A 354 27.35 2.94 10.34
N SER A 355 26.81 2.39 9.25
CA SER A 355 26.45 3.13 8.03
C SER A 355 25.52 2.28 7.17
N LEU A 356 24.91 2.90 6.15
CA LEU A 356 24.03 2.19 5.21
C LEU A 356 24.73 1.03 4.46
N SER A 357 26.06 0.98 4.40
CA SER A 357 26.81 -0.09 3.71
C SER A 357 27.06 -1.35 4.57
N TYR A 358 26.85 -1.28 5.88
CA TYR A 358 26.94 -2.45 6.75
C TYR A 358 25.55 -3.04 6.97
N VAL A 359 25.24 -4.16 6.31
CA VAL A 359 23.89 -4.79 6.28
C VAL A 359 23.29 -4.95 7.68
N ALA A 360 24.09 -5.35 8.68
CA ALA A 360 23.62 -5.53 10.06
C ALA A 360 23.24 -4.24 10.81
N GLN A 361 23.53 -3.05 10.27
CA GLN A 361 23.14 -1.75 10.84
C GLN A 361 22.50 -0.80 9.81
N ALA A 362 22.29 -1.27 8.57
CA ALA A 362 21.82 -0.45 7.45
C ALA A 362 20.45 0.17 7.70
N ALA A 363 19.55 -0.57 8.37
CA ALA A 363 18.20 -0.11 8.72
C ALA A 363 18.17 0.96 9.84
N ARG A 364 19.32 1.35 10.42
CA ARG A 364 19.44 2.55 11.27
C ARG A 364 19.49 3.85 10.47
N ASP A 365 19.77 3.79 9.17
CA ASP A 365 19.74 4.98 8.32
C ASP A 365 18.32 5.15 7.73
N PRO A 366 17.61 6.26 7.98
CA PRO A 366 16.31 6.55 7.36
C PRO A 366 16.30 6.46 5.83
N PHE A 367 17.45 6.64 5.19
CA PHE A 367 17.61 6.49 3.75
C PHE A 367 17.42 5.03 3.27
N PHE A 368 17.59 4.03 4.15
CA PHE A 368 17.27 2.62 3.90
C PHE A 368 15.86 2.47 3.33
N PHE A 369 14.87 3.11 3.94
CA PHE A 369 13.47 3.00 3.52
C PHE A 369 13.18 3.71 2.19
N LEU A 370 13.92 4.78 1.88
CA LEU A 370 13.83 5.42 0.56
C LEU A 370 14.38 4.51 -0.55
N LEU A 371 15.48 3.80 -0.27
CA LEU A 371 16.11 2.83 -1.17
C LEU A 371 15.23 1.59 -1.37
N HIS A 372 14.81 0.93 -0.28
CA HIS A 372 13.93 -0.24 -0.38
C HIS A 372 12.54 0.09 -0.92
N GLY A 373 12.04 1.31 -0.69
CA GLY A 373 10.85 1.84 -1.34
C GLY A 373 10.97 1.84 -2.87
N ASN A 374 12.16 2.08 -3.42
CA ASN A 374 12.42 2.07 -4.87
C ASN A 374 12.65 0.67 -5.44
N VAL A 375 13.30 -0.23 -4.67
CA VAL A 375 13.39 -1.67 -4.98
C VAL A 375 11.97 -2.26 -5.09
N ASP A 376 11.10 -1.99 -4.13
CA ASP A 376 9.72 -2.47 -4.15
C ASP A 376 8.87 -1.81 -5.26
N ARG A 377 9.11 -0.53 -5.57
CA ARG A 377 8.50 0.17 -6.72
C ARG A 377 8.76 -0.56 -8.03
N LEU A 378 10.01 -0.92 -8.29
CA LEU A 378 10.41 -1.57 -9.54
C LEU A 378 9.87 -2.99 -9.64
N TRP A 379 9.84 -3.72 -8.52
CA TRP A 379 9.14 -5.01 -8.48
C TRP A 379 7.62 -4.84 -8.72
N ALA A 380 6.99 -3.83 -8.13
CA ALA A 380 5.57 -3.55 -8.37
C ALA A 380 5.27 -3.17 -9.82
N GLN A 381 6.11 -2.35 -10.47
CA GLN A 381 6.02 -2.05 -11.91
C GLN A 381 6.14 -3.33 -12.76
N TRP A 382 7.15 -4.16 -12.47
CA TRP A 382 7.36 -5.43 -13.17
C TRP A 382 6.19 -6.40 -13.01
N GLN A 383 5.60 -6.48 -11.81
CA GLN A 383 4.41 -7.29 -11.58
C GLN A 383 3.20 -6.76 -12.37
N ARG A 384 2.97 -5.43 -12.37
CA ARG A 384 1.84 -4.82 -13.10
C ARG A 384 1.88 -5.05 -14.60
N ALA A 385 3.05 -5.36 -15.18
CA ALA A 385 3.18 -5.73 -16.59
C ALA A 385 2.62 -7.13 -16.94
N ASN A 386 2.42 -8.03 -15.96
CA ASN A 386 1.83 -9.36 -16.19
C ASN A 386 1.00 -9.83 -14.96
N PRO A 387 -0.34 -9.93 -15.07
CA PRO A 387 -1.23 -10.41 -14.00
C PRO A 387 -0.83 -11.72 -13.33
N GLN A 388 -0.18 -12.66 -14.04
CA GLN A 388 0.30 -13.91 -13.44
C GLN A 388 1.33 -13.68 -12.33
N ARG A 389 2.08 -12.57 -12.37
CA ARG A 389 3.08 -12.18 -11.36
C ARG A 389 2.47 -11.67 -10.06
N PHE A 390 1.14 -11.52 -10.01
CA PHE A 390 0.40 -11.24 -8.79
C PHE A 390 -0.89 -12.09 -8.65
N ASP A 391 -0.93 -13.23 -9.32
CA ASP A 391 -1.90 -14.30 -9.03
C ASP A 391 -1.46 -15.01 -7.75
N SER A 392 -2.38 -15.11 -6.79
CA SER A 392 -2.14 -15.67 -5.45
C SER A 392 -3.04 -16.87 -5.13
N ARG A 393 -3.65 -17.48 -6.16
CA ARG A 393 -4.45 -18.70 -6.00
C ARG A 393 -3.55 -19.89 -5.62
N PRO A 394 -4.08 -20.92 -4.93
CA PRO A 394 -3.35 -22.16 -4.70
C PRO A 394 -2.81 -22.76 -6.01
N GLY A 395 -1.52 -23.07 -6.07
CA GLY A 395 -0.84 -23.57 -7.27
C GLY A 395 -0.42 -22.51 -8.30
N ALA A 396 -0.75 -21.22 -8.11
CA ALA A 396 -0.25 -20.15 -8.95
C ALA A 396 1.27 -19.95 -8.80
N THR A 397 1.91 -19.42 -9.85
CA THR A 397 3.37 -19.25 -9.93
C THR A 397 3.82 -17.79 -10.09
N PRO A 398 3.46 -16.88 -9.16
CA PRO A 398 3.84 -15.46 -9.26
C PRO A 398 5.37 -15.25 -9.34
N TYR A 399 6.14 -16.14 -8.70
CA TYR A 399 7.61 -16.15 -8.71
C TYR A 399 8.20 -17.06 -9.82
N GLY A 400 7.37 -17.59 -10.73
CA GLY A 400 7.78 -18.59 -11.71
C GLY A 400 8.16 -19.92 -11.02
N LEU A 401 9.25 -20.54 -11.46
CA LEU A 401 9.74 -21.79 -10.86
C LEU A 401 10.11 -21.66 -9.38
N ASP A 402 10.50 -20.46 -8.92
CA ASP A 402 10.79 -20.22 -7.51
C ASP A 402 9.54 -20.19 -6.62
N SER A 403 8.31 -20.25 -7.17
CA SER A 403 7.09 -20.34 -6.34
C SER A 403 7.04 -21.57 -5.43
N SER A 404 7.76 -22.64 -5.74
CA SER A 404 7.93 -23.82 -4.88
C SER A 404 9.23 -23.81 -4.06
N ASN A 405 10.09 -22.78 -4.20
CA ASN A 405 11.35 -22.68 -3.48
C ASN A 405 11.09 -22.60 -1.96
N ALA A 406 11.84 -23.36 -1.16
CA ALA A 406 11.73 -23.37 0.31
C ALA A 406 11.82 -21.97 0.93
N ASN A 407 12.53 -21.03 0.28
CA ASN A 407 12.61 -19.65 0.73
C ASN A 407 11.34 -18.82 0.47
N ILE A 408 10.60 -19.14 -0.59
CA ILE A 408 9.33 -18.50 -0.94
C ILE A 408 8.18 -19.10 -0.12
N THR A 409 8.21 -20.42 0.11
CA THR A 409 7.15 -21.17 0.82
C THR A 409 7.28 -21.18 2.34
N ARG A 410 8.48 -20.92 2.91
CA ARG A 410 8.63 -20.71 4.37
C ARG A 410 7.85 -19.48 4.84
N THR A 411 7.51 -19.47 6.12
CA THR A 411 7.00 -18.27 6.77
C THR A 411 8.10 -17.21 6.90
N MET A 412 7.68 -15.94 7.01
CA MET A 412 8.61 -14.81 7.14
C MET A 412 8.95 -14.55 8.61
N PRO A 413 10.19 -14.79 9.04
CA PRO A 413 10.67 -14.30 10.33
C PRO A 413 10.85 -12.78 10.28
N PRO A 414 10.76 -12.06 11.42
CA PRO A 414 10.46 -12.57 12.75
C PRO A 414 8.95 -12.72 13.02
N TRP A 415 8.11 -12.17 12.13
CA TRP A 415 6.66 -12.03 12.34
C TRP A 415 5.91 -13.34 12.51
N ASP A 416 6.50 -14.45 12.05
CA ASP A 416 5.99 -15.82 12.17
C ASP A 416 6.18 -16.49 13.55
N GLY A 417 6.95 -15.87 14.45
CA GLY A 417 7.21 -16.35 15.80
C GLY A 417 8.54 -17.09 16.01
N THR A 418 9.32 -17.32 14.95
CA THR A 418 10.43 -18.30 14.95
C THR A 418 11.75 -17.80 15.55
N THR A 419 11.96 -16.49 15.67
CA THR A 419 13.24 -15.89 16.06
C THR A 419 13.34 -15.49 17.53
N GLY A 420 12.24 -15.55 18.27
CA GLY A 420 12.17 -15.08 19.66
C GLY A 420 12.23 -13.55 19.82
N ILE A 421 12.23 -12.76 18.73
CA ILE A 421 12.17 -11.30 18.80
C ILE A 421 10.80 -10.86 19.31
N ALA A 422 10.75 -10.06 20.38
CA ALA A 422 9.50 -9.49 20.88
C ALA A 422 8.99 -8.38 19.94
N PRO A 423 7.67 -8.24 19.73
CA PRO A 423 6.57 -9.00 20.35
C PRO A 423 6.24 -10.34 19.66
N TRP A 424 6.90 -10.67 18.54
CA TRP A 424 6.68 -11.89 17.75
C TRP A 424 7.42 -13.12 18.33
N ARG A 425 7.17 -13.42 19.61
CA ARG A 425 7.57 -14.70 20.23
C ARG A 425 6.55 -15.79 19.89
N SER A 426 6.97 -17.05 19.82
CA SER A 426 6.04 -18.19 19.67
C SER A 426 4.92 -18.13 20.71
N GLY A 427 3.67 -18.38 20.29
CA GLY A 427 2.47 -18.26 21.13
C GLY A 427 1.94 -16.83 21.33
N SER A 428 2.67 -15.78 20.94
CA SER A 428 2.21 -14.39 21.05
C SER A 428 1.04 -14.07 20.11
N SER A 429 0.05 -13.31 20.61
CA SER A 429 -1.05 -12.76 19.80
C SER A 429 -0.59 -11.80 18.70
N SER A 430 0.67 -11.32 18.74
CA SER A 430 1.28 -10.51 17.69
C SER A 430 1.76 -11.31 16.47
N VAL A 431 1.94 -12.63 16.60
CA VAL A 431 2.44 -13.48 15.50
C VAL A 431 1.47 -13.48 14.32
N ARG A 432 2.01 -13.26 13.11
CA ARG A 432 1.28 -13.37 11.84
C ARG A 432 2.15 -14.12 10.83
N ARG A 433 1.83 -15.39 10.63
CA ARG A 433 2.52 -16.28 9.69
C ARG A 433 2.07 -15.97 8.27
N LYS A 434 2.92 -15.27 7.52
CA LYS A 434 2.82 -15.12 6.07
C LYS A 434 3.98 -15.84 5.40
N THR A 435 3.76 -16.35 4.21
CA THR A 435 4.83 -16.77 3.28
C THR A 435 4.99 -15.71 2.20
N SER A 436 5.97 -15.86 1.31
CA SER A 436 6.10 -14.94 0.16
C SER A 436 4.92 -15.03 -0.82
N LEU A 437 4.10 -16.10 -0.74
CA LEU A 437 2.90 -16.30 -1.55
C LEU A 437 1.63 -15.66 -0.94
N ASP A 438 1.72 -15.04 0.25
CA ASP A 438 0.56 -14.40 0.88
C ASP A 438 -0.01 -13.28 -0.02
N PRO A 439 -1.34 -13.20 -0.24
CA PRO A 439 -1.93 -12.22 -1.14
C PRO A 439 -1.64 -10.76 -0.82
N SER A 440 -1.33 -10.41 0.43
CA SER A 440 -0.90 -9.04 0.81
C SER A 440 0.55 -8.72 0.47
N ILE A 441 1.38 -9.73 0.18
CA ILE A 441 2.76 -9.61 -0.31
C ILE A 441 2.77 -9.67 -1.84
N VAL A 442 2.02 -10.61 -2.42
CA VAL A 442 1.95 -10.83 -3.86
C VAL A 442 1.23 -9.66 -4.57
N SER A 443 0.22 -9.04 -3.93
CA SER A 443 -0.42 -7.81 -4.45
C SER A 443 0.59 -6.66 -4.57
N PRO A 444 0.78 -6.05 -5.77
CA PRO A 444 1.74 -4.95 -5.93
C PRO A 444 1.27 -3.69 -5.20
N PRO A 445 2.09 -3.08 -4.31
CA PRO A 445 1.79 -1.78 -3.72
C PRO A 445 1.67 -0.67 -4.77
N ILE A 446 1.00 0.42 -4.41
CA ILE A 446 0.67 1.50 -5.34
C ILE A 446 1.73 2.59 -5.23
N TYR A 447 2.35 2.93 -6.35
CA TYR A 447 3.30 4.03 -6.48
C TYR A 447 2.81 5.04 -7.53
N ASP A 448 3.30 6.27 -7.47
CA ASP A 448 3.09 7.30 -8.50
C ASP A 448 3.40 6.81 -9.93
N THR A 449 4.49 6.06 -10.08
CA THR A 449 4.95 5.43 -11.32
C THR A 449 4.55 3.95 -11.45
N ALA A 450 3.83 3.39 -10.46
CA ALA A 450 3.21 2.06 -10.51
C ALA A 450 1.75 2.11 -10.01
N PRO A 451 0.86 2.88 -10.66
CA PRO A 451 -0.50 3.10 -10.19
C PRO A 451 -1.36 1.84 -10.29
N LEU A 452 -2.54 1.85 -9.66
CA LEU A 452 -3.53 0.77 -9.78
C LEU A 452 -4.25 0.86 -11.15
N THR A 453 -3.51 0.52 -12.21
CA THR A 453 -3.98 0.51 -13.59
C THR A 453 -4.94 -0.65 -13.83
N ILE A 454 -6.06 -0.35 -14.47
CA ILE A 454 -7.02 -1.33 -14.99
C ILE A 454 -6.45 -1.85 -16.32
N PRO A 455 -6.32 -3.17 -16.52
CA PRO A 455 -5.88 -3.73 -17.80
C PRO A 455 -6.85 -3.34 -18.93
N VAL A 456 -6.36 -3.30 -20.17
CA VAL A 456 -7.22 -3.06 -21.34
C VAL A 456 -8.26 -4.18 -21.44
N LEU A 457 -9.54 -3.82 -21.33
CA LEU A 457 -10.67 -4.73 -21.43
C LEU A 457 -11.29 -4.63 -22.83
N GLN A 458 -11.50 -5.77 -23.49
CA GLN A 458 -12.31 -5.83 -24.71
C GLN A 458 -13.80 -5.62 -24.39
N ALA A 459 -14.62 -5.35 -25.41
CA ALA A 459 -16.06 -5.20 -25.24
C ALA A 459 -16.67 -6.42 -24.53
N GLY A 460 -17.50 -6.21 -23.50
CA GLY A 460 -18.10 -7.29 -22.72
C GLY A 460 -17.16 -8.00 -21.73
N GLN A 461 -15.89 -7.58 -21.59
CA GLN A 461 -14.98 -8.08 -20.56
C GLN A 461 -15.12 -7.35 -19.22
N ALA A 462 -14.65 -8.01 -18.18
CA ALA A 462 -14.49 -7.47 -16.84
C ALA A 462 -13.14 -7.87 -16.24
N VAL A 463 -12.73 -7.13 -15.22
CA VAL A 463 -11.67 -7.53 -14.29
C VAL A 463 -12.13 -7.22 -12.87
N VAL A 464 -11.57 -7.94 -11.90
CA VAL A 464 -11.70 -7.60 -10.48
C VAL A 464 -10.36 -7.14 -9.99
N MET A 465 -10.31 -5.95 -9.40
CA MET A 465 -9.13 -5.38 -8.78
C MET A 465 -9.17 -5.65 -7.29
N GLN A 466 -8.12 -6.24 -6.71
CA GLN A 466 -7.94 -6.42 -5.27
C GLN A 466 -7.04 -5.32 -4.69
N VAL A 467 -7.41 -4.77 -3.53
CA VAL A 467 -6.59 -3.83 -2.75
C VAL A 467 -6.62 -4.25 -1.27
N PRO A 468 -5.46 -4.60 -0.68
CA PRO A 468 -5.33 -4.75 0.77
C PRO A 468 -5.65 -3.42 1.48
N TRP A 469 -6.46 -3.45 2.52
CA TRP A 469 -6.93 -2.28 3.25
C TRP A 469 -6.94 -2.53 4.76
N PHE A 470 -6.37 -1.60 5.51
CA PHE A 470 -6.53 -1.52 6.96
C PHE A 470 -7.67 -0.53 7.25
N PRO A 471 -8.89 -1.00 7.57
CA PRO A 471 -9.97 -0.09 7.96
C PRO A 471 -9.60 0.62 9.27
N PRO A 472 -10.04 1.87 9.48
CA PRO A 472 -9.82 2.58 10.73
C PRO A 472 -10.57 1.89 11.89
N ASP A 473 -10.07 2.08 13.12
CA ASP A 473 -10.77 1.60 14.32
C ASP A 473 -12.15 2.26 14.44
N PRO A 474 -13.28 1.53 14.46
CA PRO A 474 -14.60 2.13 14.62
C PRO A 474 -14.84 2.71 16.02
N ALA A 475 -14.09 2.29 17.06
CA ALA A 475 -14.40 2.63 18.44
C ALA A 475 -14.29 4.13 18.76
N PRO A 476 -13.24 4.88 18.36
CA PRO A 476 -13.17 6.33 18.56
C PRO A 476 -14.32 7.13 17.93
N PHE A 477 -14.96 6.62 16.88
CA PHE A 477 -16.07 7.28 16.20
C PHE A 477 -17.45 7.07 16.86
N GLY A 478 -17.55 6.20 17.89
CA GLY A 478 -18.82 5.79 18.49
C GLY A 478 -19.81 5.14 17.51
N SER A 479 -19.37 4.75 16.31
CA SER A 479 -20.24 4.23 15.25
C SER A 479 -19.47 3.37 14.26
N THR A 480 -20.10 2.27 13.83
CA THR A 480 -19.48 1.26 12.96
C THR A 480 -19.78 1.45 11.47
N GLY A 481 -20.56 2.47 11.08
CA GLY A 481 -20.94 2.74 9.68
C GLY A 481 -19.88 3.53 8.90
N PHE A 482 -19.47 2.99 7.74
CA PHE A 482 -18.50 3.57 6.81
C PHE A 482 -18.99 3.41 5.36
N SER A 483 -18.50 4.24 4.44
CA SER A 483 -18.74 4.10 3.01
C SER A 483 -17.43 3.99 2.26
N LEU A 484 -17.34 3.08 1.29
CA LEU A 484 -16.37 3.13 0.20
C LEU A 484 -16.93 3.92 -0.98
N LEU A 485 -16.02 4.52 -1.74
CA LEU A 485 -16.26 5.03 -3.08
C LEU A 485 -15.15 4.48 -3.99
N ALA A 486 -15.52 3.82 -5.08
CA ALA A 486 -14.60 3.43 -6.14
C ALA A 486 -14.81 4.39 -7.32
N ARG A 487 -13.71 4.89 -7.88
CA ARG A 487 -13.69 5.93 -8.90
C ARG A 487 -12.66 5.60 -9.97
N ILE A 488 -13.07 5.56 -11.23
CA ILE A 488 -12.19 5.26 -12.37
C ILE A 488 -11.78 6.57 -13.05
N GLU A 489 -10.47 6.76 -13.24
CA GLU A 489 -9.91 7.86 -14.03
C GLU A 489 -9.38 7.33 -15.36
N THR A 490 -9.78 7.93 -16.48
CA THR A 490 -9.16 7.68 -17.81
C THR A 490 -8.33 8.86 -18.31
N SER A 491 -8.31 9.97 -17.56
CA SER A 491 -7.40 11.11 -17.77
C SER A 491 -6.82 11.58 -16.44
N THR A 492 -5.61 12.16 -16.48
CA THR A 492 -4.95 12.83 -15.34
C THR A 492 -5.42 14.27 -15.14
N THR A 493 -6.15 14.86 -16.09
CA THR A 493 -6.69 16.23 -16.01
C THR A 493 -8.20 16.20 -15.83
N ALA A 494 -8.76 17.17 -15.11
CA ALA A 494 -10.21 17.33 -14.96
C ALA A 494 -10.92 17.40 -16.33
N PRO A 495 -12.08 16.74 -16.52
CA PRO A 495 -12.90 16.03 -15.54
C PRO A 495 -12.47 14.55 -15.30
N TYR A 496 -11.19 14.20 -15.54
CA TYR A 496 -10.58 12.90 -15.26
C TYR A 496 -11.14 11.71 -16.07
N GLY A 497 -11.81 12.00 -17.18
CA GLY A 497 -12.51 11.00 -17.99
C GLY A 497 -13.97 10.77 -17.61
N MET A 498 -14.49 11.54 -16.65
CA MET A 498 -15.92 11.59 -16.35
C MET A 498 -16.69 12.29 -17.48
N THR A 499 -17.88 11.80 -17.81
CA THR A 499 -18.78 12.43 -18.80
C THR A 499 -19.30 13.79 -18.31
N PHE A 500 -19.51 13.95 -17.00
CA PHE A 500 -19.89 15.21 -16.37
C PHE A 500 -18.89 15.58 -15.27
N ALA A 501 -18.55 16.87 -15.18
CA ALA A 501 -17.75 17.41 -14.09
C ALA A 501 -18.36 17.06 -12.72
N GLU A 502 -17.51 16.65 -11.79
CA GLU A 502 -17.94 16.26 -10.44
C GLU A 502 -18.32 17.47 -9.60
N THR A 503 -19.42 17.33 -8.86
CA THR A 503 -19.91 18.30 -7.88
C THR A 503 -19.53 17.88 -6.46
N SER A 504 -19.88 18.68 -5.45
CA SER A 504 -19.76 18.27 -4.05
C SER A 504 -20.74 17.16 -3.64
N ALA A 505 -21.80 16.91 -4.41
CA ALA A 505 -22.79 15.89 -4.11
C ALA A 505 -22.39 14.53 -4.73
N VAL A 506 -21.82 13.64 -3.91
CA VAL A 506 -21.53 12.24 -4.30
C VAL A 506 -22.73 11.54 -4.98
N PRO A 507 -24.00 11.69 -4.54
CA PRO A 507 -25.14 11.15 -5.26
C PRO A 507 -25.29 11.69 -6.69
N THR A 508 -25.09 12.99 -6.90
CA THR A 508 -25.09 13.60 -8.24
C THR A 508 -23.97 13.01 -9.09
N ASN A 509 -22.77 12.83 -8.53
CA ASN A 509 -21.62 12.30 -9.25
C ASN A 509 -21.84 10.84 -9.69
N ILE A 510 -22.36 9.97 -8.81
CA ILE A 510 -22.68 8.57 -9.11
C ILE A 510 -23.87 8.45 -10.09
N ARG A 511 -24.80 9.42 -10.11
CA ARG A 511 -25.85 9.49 -11.13
C ARG A 511 -25.31 9.92 -12.48
N ASN A 512 -24.43 10.92 -12.50
CA ASN A 512 -23.99 11.50 -13.75
C ASN A 512 -22.87 10.66 -14.41
N ASN A 513 -22.06 9.92 -13.63
CA ASN A 513 -20.88 9.19 -14.13
C ASN A 513 -20.86 7.72 -13.66
N ASN A 514 -20.83 6.79 -14.62
CA ASN A 514 -20.74 5.33 -14.41
C ASN A 514 -19.32 4.86 -14.05
N ASN A 515 -18.36 5.78 -14.04
CA ASN A 515 -17.01 5.58 -13.50
C ASN A 515 -16.97 5.60 -11.97
N ILE A 516 -18.09 5.85 -11.28
CA ILE A 516 -18.16 6.03 -9.83
C ILE A 516 -19.20 5.08 -9.21
N ALA A 517 -18.80 4.28 -8.22
CA ALA A 517 -19.73 3.47 -7.43
C ALA A 517 -19.43 3.51 -5.93
N ARG A 518 -20.40 3.09 -5.12
CA ARG A 518 -20.39 3.26 -3.66
C ARG A 518 -20.83 2.00 -2.92
N LEU A 519 -20.24 1.74 -1.75
CA LEU A 519 -20.67 0.70 -0.81
C LEU A 519 -20.63 1.24 0.64
N ASN A 520 -21.79 1.41 1.25
CA ASN A 520 -21.97 1.51 2.69
C ASN A 520 -21.75 0.12 3.29
N MET A 521 -20.99 0.04 4.38
CA MET A 521 -20.76 -1.19 5.12
C MET A 521 -20.55 -0.90 6.62
N THR A 522 -20.44 -1.98 7.38
CA THR A 522 -20.04 -1.95 8.78
C THR A 522 -18.56 -2.33 8.89
N VAL A 523 -17.78 -1.54 9.65
CA VAL A 523 -16.47 -1.96 10.17
C VAL A 523 -16.69 -2.45 11.61
N LEU A 524 -16.35 -3.71 11.84
CA LEU A 524 -16.35 -4.35 13.17
C LEU A 524 -15.12 -3.92 13.96
N ALA A 525 -15.25 -3.80 15.27
CA ALA A 525 -14.09 -3.63 16.17
C ALA A 525 -13.20 -4.90 16.16
N ALA A 526 -12.01 -4.78 16.73
CA ALA A 526 -11.14 -5.93 16.96
C ALA A 526 -11.87 -6.99 17.81
N SER A 527 -11.78 -8.26 17.43
CA SER A 527 -12.39 -9.36 18.21
C SER A 527 -11.68 -9.55 19.54
N ALA A 528 -12.40 -10.00 20.56
CA ALA A 528 -11.91 -10.10 21.95
C ALA A 528 -10.62 -10.93 22.14
N GLY A 529 -10.29 -11.84 21.22
CA GLY A 529 -9.04 -12.62 21.21
C GLY A 529 -7.83 -11.91 20.58
N ALA A 530 -8.04 -10.81 19.84
CA ALA A 530 -6.98 -9.96 19.30
C ALA A 530 -6.65 -8.75 20.21
N SER A 531 -7.51 -8.47 21.19
CA SER A 531 -7.44 -7.28 22.06
C SER A 531 -6.83 -7.53 23.45
N ALA A 532 -6.29 -8.72 23.70
CA ALA A 532 -5.59 -9.03 24.95
C ALA A 532 -4.32 -8.14 25.09
N ARG A 533 -4.47 -7.04 25.83
CA ARG A 533 -3.48 -5.97 26.11
C ARG A 533 -3.14 -5.02 24.95
N ALA A 534 -4.16 -4.54 24.23
CA ALA A 534 -4.10 -3.24 23.55
C ALA A 534 -4.52 -2.04 24.44
N GLN A 535 -4.83 -2.26 25.73
CA GLN A 535 -5.00 -1.21 26.74
C GLN A 535 -3.64 -0.67 27.22
N ALA A 536 -2.86 -0.10 26.29
CA ALA A 536 -1.65 0.68 26.57
C ALA A 536 -1.25 1.56 25.37
N THR A 537 -2.22 2.10 24.63
CA THR A 537 -1.98 3.26 23.76
C THR A 537 -2.91 4.37 24.20
N THR A 538 -2.33 5.34 24.90
CA THR A 538 -2.92 6.64 25.21
C THR A 538 -3.57 7.17 23.93
N THR A 539 -4.87 7.42 23.97
CA THR A 539 -5.59 8.01 22.84
C THR A 539 -4.90 9.30 22.43
N LEU A 540 -4.49 9.40 21.16
CA LEU A 540 -3.79 10.57 20.62
C LEU A 540 -4.59 11.84 20.93
N ALA A 541 -4.06 12.59 21.89
CA ALA A 541 -4.56 13.85 22.35
C ALA A 541 -3.38 14.83 22.31
N ASN A 542 -3.64 15.96 21.66
CA ASN A 542 -2.82 17.17 21.61
C ASN A 542 -1.51 17.08 20.79
N GLU A 543 -1.40 17.97 19.81
CA GLU A 543 -0.43 19.08 19.75
C GLU A 543 -0.07 19.45 18.30
N PHE A 544 -0.95 20.23 17.67
CA PHE A 544 -0.57 21.14 16.60
C PHE A 544 -1.00 22.56 17.02
N PRO A 545 -0.07 23.45 17.41
CA PRO A 545 -0.43 24.83 17.71
C PRO A 545 -0.85 25.54 16.41
N PRO A 546 -1.98 26.28 16.41
CA PRO A 546 -2.32 27.11 15.27
C PRO A 546 -1.30 28.26 15.16
N ARG A 547 -0.54 28.30 14.07
CA ARG A 547 0.29 29.46 13.74
C ARG A 547 -0.62 30.69 13.62
N ARG A 548 -0.48 31.65 14.54
CA ARG A 548 -1.03 32.99 14.38
C ARG A 548 -0.07 33.86 13.57
N ARG A 549 -0.62 34.95 13.02
CA ARG A 549 0.15 36.10 12.53
C ARG A 549 0.87 36.79 13.67
#